data_AF-A0A959PTE2-F1
#
_entry.id   AF-A0A959PTE2-F1
#
_cell.length_a   1.000
_cell.length_b   1.000
_cell.length_c   1.000
_cell.angle_alpha   90.00
_cell.angle_beta   90.00
_cell.angle_gamma   90.00
#
_symmetry.space_group_name_H-M   'P 1'
#
loop_
_entity.id
_entity.type
_entity.pdbx_description
1 polymer ?
#
loop_
_entity_poly.entity_id
_entity_poly.type
_entity_poly.pdbx_seq_one_letter_code
_entity_poly.pdbx_strand_id
1 'polypeptide(L)'
;MKTLISILMLCITFSILPNPLQAQDQNDQRYVVAEYMKVKPGMWDQYLACEKVWKKIHAFRVEKGHIVGWELEQVMLPSGTANEYDFLTLTHFKNWDSMDQNGAWWEEAFATLTDEEKEIANAAEQYRDLIRREIWTAGDFAFRKDMDSNPKYRVENFMKLPPAGWSAWASLESDFVKPVHEKNIEKGNRAGWVMGYMVYPRGANMEYDCSTVDFYDSWEQMDNNEGEAWQEVYPDIKWDELDQKIENTRTLVRTEVRMITDYVWAE
;
A
#
# COMPACT_ATOMS: atom_id res chain seq x y z
N MET A 1 -36.92 -62.36 29.34
CA MET A 1 -35.76 -62.51 30.25
C MET A 1 -34.49 -62.33 29.45
N LYS A 2 -33.71 -61.28 29.77
CA LYS A 2 -32.26 -61.11 29.50
C LYS A 2 -31.89 -60.98 27.99
N THR A 3 -31.19 -59.96 27.50
CA THR A 3 -30.26 -59.01 28.13
C THR A 3 -30.14 -57.78 27.21
N LEU A 4 -30.18 -56.60 27.82
CA LEU A 4 -29.96 -55.30 27.19
C LEU A 4 -28.50 -54.84 27.45
N ILE A 5 -27.97 -54.03 26.54
CA ILE A 5 -26.96 -52.95 26.73
C ILE A 5 -25.49 -53.36 26.87
N SER A 6 -24.70 -53.04 25.83
CA SER A 6 -23.65 -51.99 25.89
C SER A 6 -22.78 -52.05 24.63
N ILE A 7 -23.07 -51.22 23.62
CA ILE A 7 -22.08 -50.88 22.60
C ILE A 7 -21.65 -49.44 22.89
N LEU A 8 -20.43 -49.34 23.43
CA LEU A 8 -19.74 -48.09 23.71
C LEU A 8 -19.36 -47.46 22.36
N MET A 9 -20.16 -46.49 21.89
CA MET A 9 -19.83 -45.69 20.72
C MET A 9 -18.84 -44.62 21.17
N LEU A 10 -17.55 -44.88 20.96
CA LEU A 10 -16.46 -43.94 21.22
C LEU A 10 -16.50 -42.85 20.14
N CYS A 11 -17.28 -41.79 20.37
CA CYS A 11 -17.21 -40.56 19.59
C CYS A 11 -15.85 -39.90 19.85
N ILE A 12 -14.88 -40.12 18.97
CA ILE A 12 -13.67 -39.30 18.90
C ILE A 12 -14.11 -37.95 18.36
N THR A 13 -14.43 -37.02 19.26
CA THR A 13 -14.53 -35.61 18.94
C THR A 13 -13.13 -35.12 18.62
N PHE A 14 -12.84 -34.90 17.33
CA PHE A 14 -11.68 -34.12 16.93
C PHE A 14 -11.96 -32.67 17.35
N SER A 15 -11.54 -32.31 18.57
CA SER A 15 -11.48 -30.93 19.00
C SER A 15 -10.44 -30.23 18.13
N ILE A 16 -10.91 -29.60 17.05
CA ILE A 16 -10.12 -28.61 16.32
C ILE A 16 -9.92 -27.47 17.31
N LEU A 17 -8.78 -27.49 18.01
CA LEU A 17 -8.32 -26.31 18.73
C LEU A 17 -8.10 -25.24 17.65
N PRO A 18 -8.76 -24.07 17.73
CA PRO A 18 -8.39 -22.96 16.87
C PRO A 18 -6.95 -22.61 17.20
N ASN A 19 -6.03 -22.88 16.26
CA ASN A 19 -4.74 -22.20 16.26
C ASN A 19 -5.06 -20.70 16.29
N PRO A 20 -4.52 -19.93 17.23
CA PRO A 20 -4.50 -18.48 17.09
C PRO A 20 -3.52 -18.17 15.95
N LEU A 21 -3.96 -18.34 14.71
CA LEU A 21 -3.57 -17.42 13.65
C LEU A 21 -3.78 -16.04 14.26
N GLN A 22 -2.71 -15.25 14.34
CA GLN A 22 -2.78 -13.89 14.83
C GLN A 22 -3.85 -13.15 14.02
N ALA A 23 -5.06 -13.10 14.56
CA ALA A 23 -6.04 -12.14 14.14
C ALA A 23 -5.44 -10.81 14.57
N GLN A 24 -4.79 -10.11 13.63
CA GLN A 24 -4.62 -8.67 13.78
C GLN A 24 -6.00 -8.13 14.12
N ASP A 25 -6.09 -7.43 15.25
CA ASP A 25 -7.33 -6.82 15.71
C ASP A 25 -7.92 -6.03 14.52
N GLN A 26 -9.12 -6.41 14.05
CA GLN A 26 -9.77 -5.77 12.89
C GLN A 26 -9.90 -4.23 13.06
N ASN A 27 -9.74 -3.73 14.29
CA ASN A 27 -9.82 -2.32 14.66
C ASN A 27 -8.56 -1.49 14.34
N ASP A 28 -7.41 -2.10 14.03
CA ASP A 28 -6.18 -1.39 13.67
C ASP A 28 -5.87 -1.43 12.15
N GLN A 29 -6.71 -2.08 11.36
CA GLN A 29 -6.50 -2.24 9.93
C GLN A 29 -6.75 -0.93 9.17
N ARG A 30 -5.67 -0.33 8.66
CA ARG A 30 -5.71 0.89 7.86
C ARG A 30 -6.04 0.58 6.40
N TYR A 31 -6.85 1.44 5.79
CA TYR A 31 -7.19 1.38 4.37
C TYR A 31 -6.62 2.59 3.65
N VAL A 32 -6.20 2.40 2.41
CA VAL A 32 -5.70 3.46 1.55
C VAL A 32 -6.57 3.52 0.31
N VAL A 33 -7.15 4.69 0.05
CA VAL A 33 -7.77 4.97 -1.24
C VAL A 33 -6.71 5.58 -2.14
N ALA A 34 -6.36 4.87 -3.20
CA ALA A 34 -5.45 5.32 -4.23
C ALA A 34 -6.24 5.86 -5.43
N GLU A 35 -6.04 7.13 -5.78
CA GLU A 35 -6.67 7.76 -6.93
C GLU A 35 -5.62 8.12 -7.97
N TYR A 36 -5.75 7.54 -9.16
CA TYR A 36 -4.78 7.67 -10.24
C TYR A 36 -5.24 8.77 -11.20
N MET A 37 -4.38 9.73 -11.51
CA MET A 37 -4.76 10.94 -12.23
C MET A 37 -3.85 11.18 -13.42
N LYS A 38 -4.46 11.52 -14.56
CA LYS A 38 -3.75 11.99 -15.74
C LYS A 38 -3.91 13.50 -15.86
N VAL A 39 -2.82 14.23 -15.94
CA VAL A 39 -2.87 15.69 -16.09
C VAL A 39 -3.14 16.04 -17.55
N LYS A 40 -4.05 16.98 -17.78
CA LYS A 40 -4.40 17.43 -19.13
C LYS A 40 -3.21 18.17 -19.76
N PRO A 41 -2.99 18.05 -21.08
CA PRO A 41 -1.89 18.72 -21.76
C PRO A 41 -1.82 20.22 -21.45
N GLY A 42 -0.67 20.70 -20.99
CA GLY A 42 -0.44 22.11 -20.65
C GLY A 42 -1.02 22.58 -19.31
N MET A 43 -1.58 21.68 -18.48
CA MET A 43 -2.23 22.02 -17.20
C MET A 43 -1.41 21.64 -15.98
N TRP A 44 -0.11 21.31 -16.13
CA TRP A 44 0.72 20.81 -15.04
C TRP A 44 0.85 21.78 -13.87
N ASP A 45 1.14 23.05 -14.14
CA ASP A 45 1.30 24.06 -13.10
C ASP A 45 -0.02 24.34 -12.37
N GLN A 46 -1.14 24.37 -13.11
CA GLN A 46 -2.49 24.57 -12.58
C GLN A 46 -2.90 23.37 -11.73
N TYR A 47 -2.57 22.15 -12.16
CA TYR A 47 -2.81 20.95 -11.39
C TYR A 47 -2.05 20.97 -10.07
N LEU A 48 -0.75 21.29 -10.08
CA LEU A 48 0.05 21.40 -8.85
C LEU A 48 -0.42 22.54 -7.94
N ALA A 49 -0.88 23.66 -8.50
CA ALA A 49 -1.51 24.73 -7.73
C ALA A 49 -2.83 24.26 -7.09
N CYS A 50 -3.63 23.47 -7.81
CA CYS A 50 -4.85 22.85 -7.31
C CYS A 50 -4.55 21.90 -6.15
N GLU A 51 -3.55 21.03 -6.27
CA GLU A 51 -3.17 20.10 -5.20
C GLU A 51 -2.68 20.81 -3.93
N LYS A 52 -2.04 21.99 -4.04
CA LYS A 52 -1.71 22.81 -2.86
C LYS A 52 -2.95 23.31 -2.11
N VAL A 53 -4.03 23.59 -2.83
CA VAL A 53 -5.32 23.96 -2.21
C VAL A 53 -5.97 22.72 -1.59
N TRP A 54 -5.99 21.60 -2.32
CA TRP A 54 -6.52 20.33 -1.80
C TRP A 54 -5.77 19.84 -0.56
N LYS A 55 -4.46 20.06 -0.47
CA LYS A 55 -3.69 19.79 0.75
C LYS A 55 -4.27 20.49 1.98
N LYS A 56 -4.77 21.72 1.87
CA LYS A 56 -5.41 22.43 3.00
C LYS A 56 -6.70 21.73 3.42
N ILE A 57 -7.49 21.26 2.46
CA ILE A 57 -8.69 20.45 2.70
C ILE A 57 -8.31 19.14 3.39
N HIS A 58 -7.26 18.45 2.93
CA HIS A 58 -6.78 17.21 3.57
C HIS A 58 -6.21 17.45 4.97
N ALA A 59 -5.53 18.58 5.22
CA ALA A 59 -5.08 18.95 6.56
C ALA A 59 -6.25 19.16 7.52
N PHE A 60 -7.32 19.82 7.08
CA PHE A 60 -8.56 19.90 7.86
C PHE A 60 -9.12 18.50 8.15
N ARG A 61 -9.17 17.61 7.16
CA ARG A 61 -9.66 16.24 7.34
C ARG A 61 -8.84 15.45 8.34
N VAL A 62 -7.52 15.64 8.35
CA VAL A 62 -6.61 15.04 9.35
C VAL A 62 -6.89 15.62 10.74
N GLU A 63 -6.95 16.94 10.87
CA GLU A 63 -7.23 17.63 12.15
C GLU A 63 -8.56 17.17 12.79
N LYS A 64 -9.58 16.94 11.96
CA LYS A 64 -10.90 16.46 12.40
C LYS A 64 -10.99 14.94 12.55
N GLY A 65 -9.91 14.20 12.27
CA GLY A 65 -9.86 12.75 12.40
C GLY A 65 -10.69 11.99 11.35
N HIS A 66 -11.04 12.62 10.23
CA HIS A 66 -11.73 11.96 9.12
C HIS A 66 -10.78 11.03 8.33
N ILE A 67 -9.50 11.38 8.28
CA ILE A 67 -8.43 10.59 7.69
C ILE A 67 -7.22 10.62 8.62
N VAL A 68 -6.34 9.62 8.53
CA VAL A 68 -5.07 9.59 9.29
C VAL A 68 -3.90 10.16 8.51
N GLY A 69 -4.08 10.36 7.20
CA GLY A 69 -3.10 11.01 6.35
C GLY A 69 -3.52 11.10 4.90
N TRP A 70 -2.75 11.88 4.15
CA TRP A 70 -2.86 12.08 2.72
C TRP A 70 -1.48 12.33 2.12
N GLU A 71 -1.23 11.81 0.93
CA GLU A 71 -0.01 12.06 0.16
C GLU A 71 -0.30 12.25 -1.34
N LEU A 72 0.53 13.07 -1.99
CA LEU A 72 0.57 13.28 -3.43
C LEU A 72 1.86 12.70 -3.98
N GLU A 73 1.72 11.79 -4.94
CA GLU A 73 2.83 11.09 -5.56
C GLU A 73 2.89 11.40 -7.06
N GLN A 74 4.08 11.69 -7.57
CA GLN A 74 4.35 11.78 -9.00
C GLN A 74 4.96 10.47 -9.49
N VAL A 75 4.45 9.92 -10.58
CA VAL A 75 5.08 8.79 -11.26
C VAL A 75 6.33 9.27 -11.99
N MET A 76 7.48 8.72 -11.60
CA MET A 76 8.77 9.02 -12.21
C MET A 76 9.12 8.00 -13.29
N LEU A 77 8.85 6.71 -13.03
CA LEU A 77 9.07 5.62 -13.95
C LEU A 77 7.90 4.61 -13.88
N PRO A 78 7.38 4.14 -15.03
CA PRO A 78 7.67 4.64 -16.38
C PRO A 78 7.17 6.09 -16.56
N SER A 79 7.75 6.82 -17.51
CA SER A 79 7.32 8.19 -17.85
C SER A 79 7.16 8.39 -19.36
N GLY A 80 6.45 9.45 -19.74
CA GLY A 80 6.17 9.81 -21.14
C GLY A 80 4.67 9.92 -21.44
N THR A 81 4.35 10.37 -22.65
CA THR A 81 2.96 10.68 -23.04
C THR A 81 2.05 9.47 -23.09
N ALA A 82 2.61 8.27 -23.30
CA ALA A 82 1.86 7.01 -23.30
C ALA A 82 1.58 6.47 -21.89
N ASN A 83 2.14 7.08 -20.83
CA ASN A 83 1.85 6.65 -19.47
C ASN A 83 0.39 6.92 -19.12
N GLU A 84 -0.27 5.94 -18.51
CA GLU A 84 -1.71 5.96 -18.27
C GLU A 84 -2.14 7.07 -17.29
N TYR A 85 -1.29 7.39 -16.32
CA TYR A 85 -1.47 8.44 -15.31
C TYR A 85 -0.13 9.10 -14.99
N ASP A 86 -0.17 10.28 -14.39
CA ASP A 86 1.02 11.06 -14.05
C ASP A 86 1.19 11.19 -12.52
N PHE A 87 0.08 11.20 -11.78
CA PHE A 87 0.06 11.38 -10.33
C PHE A 87 -0.90 10.42 -9.65
N LEU A 88 -0.67 10.20 -8.36
CA LEU A 88 -1.60 9.56 -7.45
C LEU A 88 -1.83 10.43 -6.23
N THR A 89 -3.06 10.44 -5.70
CA THR A 89 -3.29 10.77 -4.30
C THR A 89 -3.56 9.50 -3.53
N LEU A 90 -2.94 9.37 -2.36
CA LEU A 90 -3.23 8.28 -1.44
C LEU A 90 -3.85 8.88 -0.18
N THR A 91 -5.08 8.47 0.12
CA THR A 91 -5.81 8.92 1.31
C THR A 91 -5.91 7.76 2.31
N HIS A 92 -5.38 7.95 3.51
CA HIS A 92 -5.29 6.92 4.53
C HIS A 92 -6.44 7.03 5.53
N PHE A 93 -7.20 5.95 5.67
CA PHE A 93 -8.33 5.84 6.58
C PHE A 93 -8.01 4.85 7.69
N LYS A 94 -8.52 5.14 8.90
CA LYS A 94 -8.36 4.24 10.05
C LYS A 94 -9.14 2.94 9.88
N ASN A 95 -10.31 2.99 9.26
CA ASN A 95 -11.23 1.87 9.06
C ASN A 95 -12.29 2.21 7.99
N TRP A 96 -13.21 1.28 7.73
CA TRP A 96 -14.33 1.48 6.80
C TRP A 96 -15.28 2.60 7.22
N ASP A 97 -15.56 2.76 8.51
CA ASP A 97 -16.48 3.80 8.99
C ASP A 97 -15.97 5.21 8.68
N SER A 98 -14.67 5.45 8.85
CA SER A 98 -14.02 6.71 8.45
C SER A 98 -14.14 6.96 6.94
N MET A 99 -14.19 5.90 6.13
CA MET A 99 -14.32 6.01 4.68
C MET A 99 -15.78 6.17 4.21
N ASP A 100 -16.75 5.61 4.93
CA ASP A 100 -18.18 5.77 4.63
C ASP A 100 -18.66 7.22 4.90
N GLN A 101 -18.08 7.88 5.91
CA GLN A 101 -18.36 9.28 6.23
C GLN A 101 -17.72 10.28 5.24
N ASN A 102 -17.12 9.80 4.15
CA ASN A 102 -16.39 10.64 3.21
C ASN A 102 -17.33 11.58 2.44
N GLY A 103 -17.30 12.86 2.79
CA GLY A 103 -18.09 13.93 2.17
C GLY A 103 -18.83 14.81 3.18
N ALA A 104 -19.13 14.31 4.38
CA ALA A 104 -19.78 15.09 5.43
C ALA A 104 -18.94 16.29 5.92
N TRP A 105 -17.62 16.23 5.68
CA TRP A 105 -16.64 17.25 6.00
C TRP A 105 -16.49 18.34 4.93
N TRP A 106 -17.07 18.17 3.74
CA TRP A 106 -16.80 19.02 2.58
C TRP A 106 -17.21 20.47 2.82
N GLU A 107 -18.44 20.73 3.27
CA GLU A 107 -18.95 22.09 3.47
C GLU A 107 -18.09 22.87 4.48
N GLU A 108 -17.72 22.22 5.60
CA GLU A 108 -16.88 22.82 6.63
C GLU A 108 -15.46 23.10 6.11
N ALA A 109 -14.82 22.12 5.46
CA ALA A 109 -13.49 22.28 4.91
C ALA A 109 -13.45 23.37 3.83
N PHE A 110 -14.44 23.38 2.92
CA PHE A 110 -14.54 24.32 1.82
C PHE A 110 -14.80 25.75 2.30
N ALA A 111 -15.49 25.92 3.42
CA ALA A 111 -15.69 27.23 4.05
C ALA A 111 -14.39 27.84 4.60
N THR A 112 -13.34 27.05 4.86
CA THR A 112 -12.03 27.55 5.32
C THR A 112 -11.20 28.21 4.22
N LEU A 113 -11.57 27.99 2.95
CA LEU A 113 -10.84 28.50 1.79
C LEU A 113 -11.23 29.95 1.45
N THR A 114 -10.29 30.69 0.87
CA THR A 114 -10.56 31.97 0.19
C THR A 114 -11.37 31.74 -1.09
N ASP A 115 -11.97 32.80 -1.66
CA ASP A 115 -12.78 32.66 -2.87
C ASP A 115 -11.95 32.21 -4.09
N GLU A 116 -10.71 32.67 -4.22
CA GLU A 116 -9.78 32.20 -5.26
C GLU A 116 -9.46 30.70 -5.10
N GLU A 117 -9.21 30.25 -3.88
CA GLU A 117 -8.94 28.83 -3.61
C GLU A 117 -10.15 27.95 -3.90
N LYS A 118 -11.36 28.43 -3.61
CA LYS A 118 -12.61 27.73 -3.96
C LYS A 118 -12.75 27.55 -5.46
N GLU A 119 -12.44 28.58 -6.25
CA GLU A 119 -12.44 28.49 -7.72
C GLU A 119 -11.44 27.45 -8.21
N ILE A 120 -10.21 27.47 -7.67
CA ILE A 120 -9.15 26.51 -8.01
C ILE A 120 -9.56 25.08 -7.65
N ALA A 121 -10.10 24.84 -6.44
CA ALA A 121 -10.50 23.51 -5.99
C ALA A 121 -11.63 22.92 -6.85
N ASN A 122 -12.62 23.74 -7.21
CA ASN A 122 -13.74 23.34 -8.06
C ASN A 122 -13.33 23.09 -9.52
N ALA A 123 -12.19 23.62 -9.96
CA ALA A 123 -11.68 23.44 -11.31
C ALA A 123 -10.80 22.19 -11.49
N ALA A 124 -10.67 21.31 -10.49
CA ALA A 124 -9.79 20.13 -10.54
C ALA A 124 -9.97 19.28 -11.81
N GLU A 125 -11.22 19.01 -12.22
CA GLU A 125 -11.54 18.24 -13.43
C GLU A 125 -11.14 18.95 -14.75
N GLN A 126 -10.89 20.26 -14.71
CA GLN A 126 -10.38 21.00 -15.86
C GLN A 126 -8.86 20.77 -16.05
N TYR A 127 -8.15 20.40 -14.98
CA TYR A 127 -6.70 20.21 -15.01
C TYR A 127 -6.28 18.76 -15.15
N ARG A 128 -7.14 17.81 -14.75
CA ARG A 128 -6.85 16.38 -14.78
C ARG A 128 -8.08 15.52 -15.06
N ASP A 129 -7.82 14.28 -15.45
CA ASP A 129 -8.80 13.20 -15.49
C ASP A 129 -8.49 12.18 -14.39
N LEU A 130 -9.53 11.70 -13.69
CA LEU A 130 -9.42 10.55 -12.79
C LEU A 130 -9.46 9.27 -13.64
N ILE A 131 -8.37 8.51 -13.63
CA ILE A 131 -8.22 7.29 -14.43
C ILE A 131 -8.85 6.11 -13.72
N ARG A 132 -8.52 5.90 -12.45
CA ARG A 132 -9.11 4.84 -11.63
C ARG A 132 -8.95 5.14 -10.14
N ARG A 133 -9.72 4.39 -9.35
CA ARG A 133 -9.64 4.37 -7.90
C ARG A 133 -9.50 2.94 -7.41
N GLU A 134 -8.63 2.75 -6.44
CA GLU A 134 -8.39 1.46 -5.81
C GLU A 134 -8.40 1.62 -4.29
N ILE A 135 -8.75 0.55 -3.59
CA ILE A 135 -8.69 0.46 -2.13
C ILE A 135 -7.67 -0.61 -1.80
N TRP A 136 -6.71 -0.25 -0.97
CA TRP A 136 -5.62 -1.10 -0.53
C TRP A 136 -5.59 -1.18 1.00
N THR A 137 -4.96 -2.22 1.52
CA THR A 137 -4.60 -2.30 2.94
C THR A 137 -3.18 -2.84 3.06
N ALA A 138 -2.48 -2.41 4.11
CA ALA A 138 -1.13 -2.87 4.40
C ALA A 138 -1.16 -4.18 5.18
N GLY A 139 -0.23 -5.09 4.89
CA GLY A 139 0.09 -6.20 5.79
C GLY A 139 1.39 -5.94 6.52
N ASP A 140 2.29 -6.92 6.50
CA ASP A 140 3.59 -6.79 7.15
C ASP A 140 4.42 -5.66 6.55
N PHE A 141 5.22 -5.04 7.44
CA PHE A 141 6.07 -3.92 7.11
C PHE A 141 7.33 -3.90 7.97
N ALA A 142 8.33 -3.15 7.52
CA ALA A 142 9.53 -2.79 8.27
C ALA A 142 9.97 -1.37 7.87
N PHE A 143 10.31 -0.52 8.83
CA PHE A 143 10.86 0.81 8.58
C PHE A 143 12.08 1.04 9.45
N ARG A 144 12.96 1.94 9.03
CA ARG A 144 14.02 2.46 9.90
C ARG A 144 13.41 3.06 11.17
N LYS A 145 14.18 3.03 12.26
CA LYS A 145 13.70 3.50 13.58
C LYS A 145 13.67 5.03 13.67
N ASP A 146 14.59 5.68 12.98
CA ASP A 146 14.74 7.12 12.86
C ASP A 146 13.97 7.64 11.65
N MET A 147 12.68 7.94 11.86
CA MET A 147 11.84 8.60 10.85
C MET A 147 11.95 10.13 10.96
N ASP A 148 13.18 10.65 11.03
CA ASP A 148 13.48 12.09 11.11
C ASP A 148 12.92 12.87 9.90
N SER A 149 12.74 12.16 8.78
CA SER A 149 11.99 12.64 7.61
C SER A 149 11.24 11.49 6.94
N ASN A 150 10.13 11.82 6.27
CA ASN A 150 9.44 10.88 5.39
C ASN A 150 10.34 10.48 4.21
N PRO A 151 10.30 9.21 3.77
CA PRO A 151 10.95 8.79 2.54
C PRO A 151 10.48 9.63 1.36
N LYS A 152 11.38 9.84 0.39
CA LYS A 152 11.11 10.70 -0.78
C LYS A 152 10.62 9.90 -1.98
N TYR A 153 11.04 8.65 -2.08
CA TYR A 153 10.73 7.77 -3.18
C TYR A 153 10.10 6.50 -2.67
N ARG A 154 9.21 5.93 -3.49
CA ARG A 154 8.73 4.58 -3.34
C ARG A 154 8.86 3.82 -4.66
N VAL A 155 9.20 2.55 -4.55
CA VAL A 155 9.17 1.59 -5.65
C VAL A 155 8.05 0.60 -5.34
N GLU A 156 6.98 0.65 -6.12
CA GLU A 156 5.85 -0.25 -5.94
C GLU A 156 5.88 -1.36 -6.99
N ASN A 157 5.94 -2.60 -6.51
CA ASN A 157 6.02 -3.82 -7.29
C ASN A 157 4.65 -4.52 -7.27
N PHE A 158 3.87 -4.34 -8.32
CA PHE A 158 2.56 -4.98 -8.50
C PHE A 158 2.70 -6.42 -8.96
N MET A 159 1.91 -7.29 -8.37
CA MET A 159 2.03 -8.74 -8.55
C MET A 159 0.69 -9.41 -8.78
N LYS A 160 0.69 -10.41 -9.66
CA LYS A 160 -0.42 -11.34 -9.84
C LYS A 160 -0.14 -12.63 -9.09
N LEU A 161 -1.14 -13.14 -8.37
CA LEU A 161 -1.02 -14.41 -7.64
C LEU A 161 -1.64 -15.56 -8.44
N PRO A 162 -1.09 -16.78 -8.33
CA PRO A 162 -1.75 -17.98 -8.85
C PRO A 162 -3.07 -18.22 -8.08
N PRO A 163 -4.00 -19.02 -8.64
CA PRO A 163 -5.22 -19.40 -7.93
C PRO A 163 -4.91 -19.98 -6.54
N ALA A 164 -5.58 -19.45 -5.50
CA ALA A 164 -5.33 -19.78 -4.10
C ALA A 164 -3.91 -19.49 -3.58
N GLY A 165 -3.14 -18.63 -4.27
CA GLY A 165 -1.75 -18.28 -3.94
C GLY A 165 -1.56 -17.35 -2.74
N TRP A 166 -2.64 -16.75 -2.21
CA TRP A 166 -2.57 -15.73 -1.14
C TRP A 166 -1.75 -16.16 0.08
N SER A 167 -2.03 -17.36 0.63
CA SER A 167 -1.30 -17.83 1.82
C SER A 167 0.17 -18.11 1.52
N ALA A 168 0.47 -18.64 0.33
CA ALA A 168 1.85 -18.95 -0.05
C ALA A 168 2.68 -17.67 -0.24
N TRP A 169 2.11 -16.67 -0.90
CA TRP A 169 2.75 -15.37 -1.06
C TRP A 169 2.91 -14.65 0.28
N ALA A 170 1.86 -14.60 1.11
CA ALA A 170 1.96 -13.91 2.39
C ALA A 170 3.02 -14.54 3.32
N SER A 171 3.06 -15.87 3.43
CA SER A 171 4.11 -16.55 4.21
C SER A 171 5.50 -16.36 3.60
N LEU A 172 5.63 -16.38 2.26
CA LEU A 172 6.91 -16.10 1.63
C LEU A 172 7.41 -14.70 2.00
N GLU A 173 6.59 -13.67 1.78
CA GLU A 173 7.00 -12.28 2.02
C GLU A 173 7.30 -12.03 3.50
N SER A 174 6.42 -12.47 4.42
CA SER A 174 6.59 -12.25 5.86
C SER A 174 7.71 -13.09 6.48
N ASP A 175 7.81 -14.38 6.16
CA ASP A 175 8.71 -15.28 6.89
C ASP A 175 10.08 -15.39 6.22
N PHE A 176 10.15 -15.17 4.90
CA PHE A 176 11.35 -15.42 4.12
C PHE A 176 11.97 -14.14 3.53
N VAL A 177 11.18 -13.23 2.96
CA VAL A 177 11.70 -12.02 2.29
C VAL A 177 11.92 -10.87 3.28
N LYS A 178 11.00 -10.64 4.22
CA LYS A 178 11.06 -9.55 5.20
C LYS A 178 12.38 -9.48 5.99
N PRO A 179 13.00 -10.59 6.48
CA PRO A 179 14.31 -10.51 7.14
C PRO A 179 15.41 -9.88 6.27
N VAL A 180 15.31 -10.02 4.94
CA VAL A 180 16.25 -9.40 3.99
C VAL A 180 15.96 -7.90 3.83
N HIS A 181 14.69 -7.51 3.82
CA HIS A 181 14.32 -6.08 3.86
C HIS A 181 14.78 -5.41 5.16
N GLU A 182 14.58 -6.07 6.31
CA GLU A 182 15.09 -5.61 7.60
C GLU A 182 16.62 -5.44 7.57
N LYS A 183 17.35 -6.41 7.01
CA LYS A 183 18.81 -6.30 6.85
C LYS A 183 19.23 -5.14 5.93
N ASN A 184 18.52 -4.91 4.83
CA ASN A 184 18.77 -3.77 3.95
C ASN A 184 18.50 -2.43 4.67
N ILE A 185 17.47 -2.36 5.50
CA ILE A 185 17.17 -1.18 6.33
C ILE A 185 18.29 -0.94 7.34
N GLU A 186 18.77 -1.97 8.03
CA GLU A 186 19.89 -1.87 8.97
C GLU A 186 21.19 -1.37 8.30
N LYS A 187 21.42 -1.77 7.05
CA LYS A 187 22.57 -1.32 6.24
C LYS A 187 22.40 0.10 5.69
N GLY A 188 21.22 0.71 5.82
CA GLY A 188 20.90 2.01 5.22
C GLY A 188 20.60 1.95 3.73
N ASN A 189 20.40 0.76 3.15
CA ASN A 189 20.07 0.57 1.74
C ASN A 189 18.59 0.85 1.42
N ARG A 190 17.73 0.91 2.44
CA ARG A 190 16.29 1.12 2.28
C ARG A 190 15.74 1.86 3.49
N ALA A 191 14.79 2.76 3.30
CA ALA A 191 14.11 3.47 4.39
C ALA A 191 12.97 2.64 5.01
N GLY A 192 12.31 1.83 4.21
CA GLY A 192 11.27 0.91 4.66
C GLY A 192 10.72 0.01 3.56
N TRP A 193 9.88 -0.93 3.95
CA TRP A 193 9.22 -1.90 3.10
C TRP A 193 7.82 -2.22 3.65
N VAL A 194 6.84 -2.38 2.77
CA VAL A 194 5.45 -2.70 3.12
C VAL A 194 4.85 -3.69 2.12
N MET A 195 4.07 -4.65 2.61
CA MET A 195 3.16 -5.45 1.79
C MET A 195 1.82 -4.74 1.56
N GLY A 196 1.36 -4.68 0.32
CA GLY A 196 0.07 -4.14 -0.09
C GLY A 196 -0.90 -5.22 -0.57
N TYR A 197 -2.13 -5.18 -0.07
CA TYR A 197 -3.22 -6.08 -0.46
C TYR A 197 -4.30 -5.26 -1.15
N MET A 198 -4.60 -5.56 -2.42
CA MET A 198 -5.70 -4.89 -3.10
C MET A 198 -7.02 -5.38 -2.49
N VAL A 199 -7.80 -4.46 -1.93
CA VAL A 199 -9.13 -4.74 -1.37
C VAL A 199 -10.18 -4.60 -2.46
N TYR A 200 -10.13 -3.52 -3.24
CA TYR A 200 -10.98 -3.29 -4.40
C TYR A 200 -10.26 -2.49 -5.50
N PRO A 201 -10.62 -2.68 -6.78
CA PRO A 201 -11.49 -3.74 -7.29
C PRO A 201 -10.81 -5.13 -7.22
N ARG A 202 -11.58 -6.22 -7.33
CA ARG A 202 -11.06 -7.60 -7.32
C ARG A 202 -11.72 -8.43 -8.42
N GLY A 203 -11.01 -9.43 -8.91
CA GLY A 203 -11.53 -10.37 -9.90
C GLY A 203 -10.43 -11.03 -10.73
N ALA A 204 -10.75 -12.13 -11.41
CA ALA A 204 -9.79 -12.87 -12.21
C ALA A 204 -9.15 -12.04 -13.34
N ASN A 205 -9.86 -11.02 -13.83
CA ASN A 205 -9.41 -10.14 -14.91
C ASN A 205 -8.53 -8.96 -14.43
N MET A 206 -8.32 -8.83 -13.11
CA MET A 206 -7.40 -7.80 -12.59
C MET A 206 -5.97 -8.15 -12.97
N GLU A 207 -5.19 -7.17 -13.42
CA GLU A 207 -3.78 -7.34 -13.83
C GLU A 207 -2.90 -7.77 -12.65
N TYR A 208 -3.19 -7.28 -11.45
CA TYR A 208 -2.51 -7.61 -10.19
C TYR A 208 -3.52 -7.87 -9.09
N ASP A 209 -3.05 -8.48 -8.01
CA ASP A 209 -3.83 -8.78 -6.80
C ASP A 209 -3.21 -8.14 -5.55
N CYS A 210 -1.88 -8.01 -5.53
CA CYS A 210 -1.12 -7.46 -4.40
C CYS A 210 0.07 -6.61 -4.89
N SER A 211 0.75 -5.96 -3.95
CA SER A 211 2.00 -5.26 -4.21
C SER A 211 2.96 -5.37 -3.03
N THR A 212 4.23 -5.03 -3.27
CA THR A 212 5.17 -4.62 -2.23
C THR A 212 5.64 -3.21 -2.54
N VAL A 213 5.94 -2.44 -1.50
CA VAL A 213 6.38 -1.04 -1.61
C VAL A 213 7.70 -0.89 -0.87
N ASP A 214 8.74 -0.58 -1.61
CA ASP A 214 10.05 -0.23 -1.08
C ASP A 214 10.20 1.29 -0.97
N PHE A 215 10.63 1.79 0.18
CA PHE A 215 10.79 3.23 0.43
C PHE A 215 12.27 3.63 0.47
N TYR A 216 12.58 4.78 -0.12
CA TYR A 216 13.94 5.31 -0.20
C TYR A 216 13.98 6.84 -0.03
N ASP A 217 15.09 7.36 0.46
CA ASP A 217 15.32 8.81 0.59
C ASP A 217 15.91 9.42 -0.69
N SER A 218 16.63 8.61 -1.48
CA SER A 218 17.37 9.08 -2.65
C SER A 218 17.52 8.00 -3.72
N TRP A 219 17.86 8.43 -4.94
CA TRP A 219 18.25 7.52 -6.03
C TRP A 219 19.55 6.76 -5.74
N GLU A 220 20.48 7.39 -5.03
CA GLU A 220 21.72 6.74 -4.59
C GLU A 220 21.42 5.58 -3.63
N GLN A 221 20.46 5.77 -2.72
CA GLN A 221 20.03 4.69 -1.84
C GLN A 221 19.42 3.53 -2.61
N MET A 222 18.63 3.81 -3.66
CA MET A 222 18.06 2.79 -4.56
C MET A 222 19.12 2.04 -5.39
N ASP A 223 20.28 2.64 -5.65
CA ASP A 223 21.37 2.01 -6.41
C ASP A 223 22.24 1.06 -5.55
N ASN A 224 22.05 1.07 -4.23
CA ASN A 224 22.81 0.22 -3.33
C ASN A 224 22.59 -1.27 -3.61
N ASN A 225 23.64 -2.06 -3.42
CA ASN A 225 23.60 -3.51 -3.65
C ASN A 225 22.77 -4.24 -2.58
N GLU A 226 21.54 -4.60 -2.92
CA GLU A 226 20.65 -5.37 -2.04
C GLU A 226 21.02 -6.86 -1.96
N GLY A 227 21.87 -7.36 -2.87
CA GLY A 227 22.26 -8.76 -2.93
C GLY A 227 23.11 -9.23 -1.74
N GLU A 228 23.84 -8.32 -1.09
CA GLU A 228 24.60 -8.63 0.12
C GLU A 228 23.69 -9.02 1.29
N ALA A 229 22.53 -8.37 1.42
CA ALA A 229 21.57 -8.70 2.47
C ALA A 229 21.03 -10.12 2.31
N TRP A 230 20.77 -10.56 1.08
CA TRP A 230 20.38 -11.94 0.77
C TRP A 230 21.45 -12.95 1.22
N GLN A 231 22.72 -12.69 0.91
CA GLN A 231 23.82 -13.57 1.29
C GLN A 231 24.06 -13.60 2.80
N GLU A 232 23.86 -12.50 3.51
CA GLU A 232 24.01 -12.47 4.96
C GLU A 232 22.88 -13.20 5.70
N VAL A 233 21.64 -13.07 5.22
CA VAL A 233 20.48 -13.73 5.84
C VAL A 233 20.45 -15.22 5.48
N TYR A 234 20.79 -15.57 4.24
CA TYR A 234 20.75 -16.94 3.73
C TYR A 234 22.08 -17.31 3.04
N PRO A 235 23.17 -17.53 3.80
CA PRO A 235 24.52 -17.74 3.24
C PRO A 235 24.65 -19.00 2.37
N ASP A 236 23.78 -19.99 2.57
CA ASP A 236 23.83 -21.27 1.87
C ASP A 236 22.84 -21.36 0.70
N ILE A 237 21.97 -20.36 0.48
CA ILE A 237 20.99 -20.41 -0.61
C ILE A 237 21.66 -20.10 -1.94
N LYS A 238 21.34 -20.89 -2.97
CA LYS A 238 21.75 -20.57 -4.35
C LYS A 238 20.78 -19.56 -4.97
N TRP A 239 21.30 -18.67 -5.80
CA TRP A 239 20.50 -17.62 -6.45
C TRP A 239 19.35 -18.17 -7.32
N ASP A 240 19.59 -19.26 -8.04
CA ASP A 240 18.56 -19.92 -8.86
C ASP A 240 17.44 -20.54 -8.00
N GLU A 241 17.80 -21.10 -6.84
CA GLU A 241 16.83 -21.62 -5.86
C GLU A 241 16.03 -20.49 -5.21
N LEU A 242 16.67 -19.35 -4.95
CA LEU A 242 16.04 -18.14 -4.42
C LEU A 242 15.00 -17.59 -5.39
N ASP A 243 15.40 -17.34 -6.64
CA ASP A 243 14.53 -16.77 -7.67
C ASP A 243 13.32 -17.67 -7.90
N GLN A 244 13.54 -19.00 -8.01
CA GLN A 244 12.44 -19.96 -8.13
C GLN A 244 11.51 -19.92 -6.93
N LYS A 245 12.04 -19.82 -5.70
CA LYS A 245 11.21 -19.77 -4.50
C LYS A 245 10.29 -18.55 -4.51
N ILE A 246 10.77 -17.40 -4.97
CA ILE A 246 9.97 -16.17 -5.04
C ILE A 246 8.95 -16.26 -6.18
N GLU A 247 9.41 -16.50 -7.40
CA GLU A 247 8.58 -16.49 -8.62
C GLU A 247 7.55 -17.63 -8.68
N ASN A 248 7.70 -18.69 -7.87
CA ASN A 248 6.68 -19.73 -7.75
C ASN A 248 5.41 -19.26 -6.99
N THR A 249 5.47 -18.15 -6.26
CA THR A 249 4.33 -17.65 -5.47
C THR A 249 3.57 -16.50 -6.13
N ARG A 250 4.21 -15.81 -7.08
CA ARG A 250 3.70 -14.59 -7.70
C ARG A 250 4.28 -14.42 -9.10
N THR A 251 3.66 -13.58 -9.92
CA THR A 251 4.28 -13.00 -11.11
C THR A 251 4.37 -11.49 -10.92
N LEU A 252 5.57 -10.91 -11.04
CA LEU A 252 5.73 -9.46 -11.09
C LEU A 252 5.17 -8.95 -12.42
N VAL A 253 4.15 -8.10 -12.37
CA VAL A 253 3.48 -7.59 -13.58
C VAL A 253 3.87 -6.15 -13.91
N ARG A 254 4.16 -5.35 -12.89
CA ARG A 254 4.52 -3.94 -13.06
C ARG A 254 5.35 -3.45 -11.89
N THR A 255 6.35 -2.63 -12.18
CA THR A 255 7.09 -1.87 -11.18
C THR A 255 7.00 -0.40 -11.51
N GLU A 256 6.75 0.43 -10.50
CA GLU A 256 6.71 1.89 -10.64
C GLU A 256 7.64 2.53 -9.63
N VAL A 257 8.38 3.55 -10.09
CA VAL A 257 9.07 4.46 -9.19
C VAL A 257 8.27 5.74 -9.09
N ARG A 258 7.91 6.12 -7.87
CA ARG A 258 7.16 7.34 -7.57
C ARG A 258 7.92 8.22 -6.60
N MET A 259 7.74 9.53 -6.75
CA MET A 259 8.23 10.52 -5.82
C MET A 259 7.06 11.01 -4.97
N ILE A 260 7.20 10.97 -3.65
CA ILE A 260 6.27 11.62 -2.73
C ILE A 260 6.58 13.11 -2.77
N THR A 261 5.67 13.88 -3.35
CA THR A 261 5.86 15.32 -3.62
C THR A 261 5.22 16.21 -2.55
N ASP A 262 4.17 15.71 -1.90
CA ASP A 262 3.53 16.40 -0.78
C ASP A 262 2.79 15.41 0.12
N TYR A 263 2.56 15.79 1.38
CA TYR A 263 1.83 14.96 2.35
C TYR A 263 1.29 15.75 3.54
N VAL A 264 0.35 15.14 4.26
CA VAL A 264 -0.13 15.53 5.59
C VAL A 264 -0.42 14.26 6.41
N TRP A 265 0.04 14.21 7.65
CA TRP A 265 -0.18 13.09 8.57
C TRP A 265 -0.82 13.59 9.86
N ALA A 266 -1.63 12.74 10.51
CA ALA A 266 -2.02 12.97 11.89
C ALA A 266 -0.78 12.94 12.80
N GLU A 267 -0.76 13.83 13.81
CA GLU A 267 0.26 13.82 14.87
C GLU A 267 0.18 12.58 15.76
#